data_AF-R7K9C6-F1
#
_entry.id   AF-R7K9C6-F1
#
_cell.length_a   1.000
_cell.length_b   1.000
_cell.length_c   1.000
_cell.angle_alpha   90.00
_cell.angle_beta   90.00
_cell.angle_gamma   90.00
#
_symmetry.space_group_name_H-M   'P 1'
#
loop_
_entity.id
_entity.type
_entity.pdbx_description
1 polymer ?
#
loop_
_entity_poly.entity_id
_entity_poly.type
_entity_poly.pdbx_seq_one_letter_code
_entity_poly.pdbx_strand_id
1 'polypeptide(L)'
;MRSNMLAKLIREGNTSTDKIICCEIGRLFDRLSDYLYLYDMDKGTVFYGVFCLVFLNGENESYEEIASRLHVASRTVDRYVKSCNVFAKKLIAVEYPLLKKYDSP
;
A
#
# COMPACT_ATOMS: atom_id res chain seq x y z
N MET A 1 2.00 3.30 15.23
CA MET A 1 1.44 3.26 13.87
C MET A 1 -0.09 3.30 13.95
N ARG A 2 -0.75 4.30 13.34
CA ARG A 2 -2.20 4.25 13.14
C ARG A 2 -2.55 2.95 12.41
N SER A 3 -3.60 2.25 12.86
CA SER A 3 -4.14 1.07 12.20
C SER A 3 -4.36 1.37 10.71
N ASN A 4 -3.55 0.76 9.84
CA ASN A 4 -3.58 0.95 8.39
C ASN A 4 -3.93 -0.41 7.78
N MET A 5 -4.97 -0.46 6.95
CA MET A 5 -5.52 -1.69 6.37
C MET A 5 -4.45 -2.45 5.57
N LEU A 6 -3.69 -1.74 4.73
CA LEU A 6 -2.61 -2.36 3.95
C LEU A 6 -1.52 -2.93 4.85
N ALA A 7 -1.20 -2.25 5.96
CA ALA A 7 -0.27 -2.79 6.95
C ALA A 7 -0.82 -4.04 7.67
N LYS A 8 -2.15 -4.14 7.87
CA LYS A 8 -2.78 -5.39 8.36
C LYS A 8 -2.62 -6.51 7.34
N LEU A 9 -2.87 -6.23 6.06
CA LEU A 9 -2.75 -7.22 4.97
C LEU A 9 -1.32 -7.72 4.78
N ILE A 10 -0.31 -6.86 4.90
CA ILE A 10 1.11 -7.29 4.85
C ILE A 10 1.41 -8.27 5.99
N ARG A 11 0.99 -7.93 7.22
CA ARG A 11 1.16 -8.83 8.37
C ARG A 11 0.46 -10.16 8.12
N GLU A 12 -0.78 -10.12 7.65
CA GLU A 12 -1.55 -11.32 7.33
C GLU A 12 -0.86 -12.18 6.26
N GLY A 13 -0.38 -11.58 5.17
CA GLY A 13 0.33 -12.28 4.11
C GLY A 13 1.62 -12.95 4.61
N ASN A 14 2.29 -12.34 5.59
CA ASN A 14 3.52 -12.87 6.19
C ASN A 14 3.27 -13.96 7.23
N THR A 15 2.11 -13.96 7.92
CA THR A 15 1.83 -14.89 9.02
C THR A 15 0.81 -15.98 8.69
N SER A 16 0.03 -15.81 7.63
CA SER A 16 -1.03 -16.76 7.27
C SER A 16 -0.44 -18.06 6.69
N THR A 17 -1.06 -19.18 7.05
CA THR A 17 -0.80 -20.50 6.45
C THR A 17 -1.75 -20.80 5.29
N ASP A 18 -2.78 -19.96 5.10
CA ASP A 18 -3.71 -20.06 3.99
C ASP A 18 -3.08 -19.49 2.71
N LYS A 19 -2.62 -20.41 1.86
CA LYS A 19 -1.98 -20.07 0.58
C LYS A 19 -2.87 -19.23 -0.34
N ILE A 20 -4.19 -19.41 -0.30
CA ILE A 20 -5.12 -18.66 -1.15
C ILE A 20 -5.14 -17.20 -0.69
N ILE A 21 -5.24 -16.96 0.62
CA ILE A 21 -5.20 -15.61 1.18
C ILE A 21 -3.86 -14.93 0.88
N CYS A 22 -2.74 -15.63 1.06
CA CYS A 22 -1.42 -15.07 0.73
C CYS A 22 -1.31 -14.70 -0.76
N CYS A 23 -1.81 -15.55 -1.67
CA CYS A 23 -1.82 -15.26 -3.10
C CYS A 23 -2.71 -14.05 -3.45
N GLU A 24 -3.89 -13.92 -2.85
CA GLU A 24 -4.78 -12.78 -3.08
C GLU A 24 -4.17 -11.47 -2.58
N ILE A 25 -3.50 -11.50 -1.43
CA ILE A 25 -2.75 -10.36 -0.91
C ILE A 25 -1.64 -9.99 -1.89
N GLY A 26 -0.81 -10.96 -2.32
CA GLY A 26 0.26 -10.71 -3.30
C GLY A 26 -0.28 -10.05 -4.58
N ARG A 27 -1.34 -10.63 -5.16
CA ARG A 27 -1.99 -10.09 -6.37
C ARG A 27 -2.55 -8.68 -6.19
N LEU A 28 -3.09 -8.35 -5.01
CA LEU A 28 -3.54 -6.99 -4.71
C LEU A 28 -2.35 -6.02 -4.71
N PHE A 29 -1.25 -6.38 -4.07
CA PHE A 29 -0.06 -5.54 -4.00
C PHE A 29 0.62 -5.37 -5.36
N ASP A 30 0.70 -6.43 -6.17
CA ASP A 30 1.20 -6.37 -7.55
C ASP A 30 0.35 -5.41 -8.39
N ARG A 31 -0.98 -5.51 -8.28
CA ARG A 31 -1.91 -4.65 -9.02
C ARG A 31 -1.81 -3.18 -8.62
N LEU A 32 -1.63 -2.90 -7.32
CA LEU A 32 -1.38 -1.55 -6.80
C LEU A 32 -0.03 -1.02 -7.31
N SER A 33 1.00 -1.86 -7.28
CA SER A 33 2.35 -1.54 -7.76
C SER A 33 2.33 -1.11 -9.23
N ASP A 34 1.76 -1.93 -10.12
CA ASP A 34 1.67 -1.65 -11.56
C ASP A 34 0.94 -0.33 -11.84
N TYR A 35 -0.21 -0.13 -11.20
CA TYR A 35 -1.00 1.09 -11.39
C TYR A 35 -0.24 2.33 -10.94
N LEU A 36 0.37 2.30 -9.75
CA LEU A 36 1.07 3.46 -9.18
C LEU A 36 2.34 3.78 -9.97
N TYR A 37 3.06 2.77 -10.46
CA TYR A 37 4.21 2.98 -11.32
C TYR A 37 3.82 3.72 -12.61
N LEU A 38 2.76 3.27 -13.28
CA LEU A 38 2.26 3.94 -14.49
C LEU A 38 1.73 5.35 -14.19
N TYR A 39 1.08 5.54 -13.04
CA TYR A 39 0.59 6.84 -12.60
C TYR A 39 1.72 7.85 -12.38
N ASP A 40 2.82 7.42 -11.74
CA ASP A 40 4.00 8.26 -11.55
C ASP A 40 4.64 8.65 -12.87
N MET A 41 4.75 7.70 -13.81
CA MET A 41 5.27 7.97 -15.16
C MET A 41 4.43 8.98 -15.93
N ASP A 42 3.10 8.94 -15.79
CA ASP A 42 2.18 9.87 -16.46
C ASP A 42 2.12 11.25 -15.79
N LYS A 43 2.15 11.29 -14.45
CA LYS A 43 1.92 12.52 -13.67
C LYS A 43 3.18 13.20 -13.16
N GLY A 44 4.34 12.56 -13.30
CA GLY A 44 5.60 13.05 -12.71
C GLY A 44 5.54 13.10 -11.19
N THR A 45 4.88 12.11 -10.56
CA THR A 45 4.75 12.02 -9.10
C THR A 45 5.74 11.01 -8.50
N VAL A 46 5.76 10.91 -7.17
CA VAL A 46 6.57 9.93 -6.40
C VAL A 46 5.67 8.97 -5.60
N PHE A 47 4.45 8.76 -6.06
CA PHE A 47 3.42 8.01 -5.35
C PHE A 47 3.81 6.53 -5.24
N TYR A 48 4.32 5.93 -6.32
CA TYR A 48 4.87 4.58 -6.32
C TYR A 48 6.06 4.47 -5.35
N GLY A 49 6.95 5.46 -5.35
CA GLY A 49 8.08 5.51 -4.39
C GLY A 49 7.61 5.50 -2.94
N VAL A 50 6.59 6.28 -2.60
CA VAL A 50 5.97 6.25 -1.26
C VAL A 50 5.36 4.88 -0.97
N PHE A 51 4.66 4.28 -1.93
CA PHE A 51 4.06 2.95 -1.75
C PHE A 51 5.12 1.88 -1.45
N CYS A 52 6.22 1.84 -2.20
CA CYS A 52 7.30 0.89 -1.97
C CYS A 52 7.92 1.06 -0.57
N LEU A 53 8.29 2.29 -0.19
CA LEU A 53 8.97 2.55 1.08
C LEU A 53 8.06 2.25 2.28
N VAL A 54 6.78 2.63 2.21
CA VAL A 54 5.83 2.45 3.32
C VAL A 54 5.36 1.00 3.45
N PHE A 55 5.18 0.28 2.34
CA PHE A 55 4.44 -0.98 2.35
C PHE A 55 5.22 -2.20 1.88
N LEU A 56 6.21 -2.05 1.01
CA LEU A 56 6.94 -3.19 0.45
C LEU A 56 8.30 -3.41 1.12
N ASN A 57 9.03 -2.33 1.41
CA ASN A 57 10.40 -2.42 1.89
C ASN A 57 10.50 -2.72 3.39
N GLY A 58 9.38 -2.67 4.13
CA GLY A 58 9.34 -2.97 5.55
C GLY A 58 10.23 -2.06 6.41
N GLU A 59 10.62 -0.91 5.88
CA GLU A 59 11.48 0.04 6.58
C GLU A 59 10.66 0.68 7.71
N ASN A 60 11.17 0.64 8.94
CA ASN A 60 10.57 1.35 10.09
C ASN A 60 10.86 2.86 10.03
N GLU A 61 10.92 3.42 8.82
CA GLU A 61 11.15 4.83 8.58
C GLU A 61 9.89 5.64 8.94
N SER A 62 10.13 6.79 9.55
CA SER A 62 9.14 7.85 9.72
C SER A 62 8.75 8.45 8.37
N TYR A 63 7.60 9.13 8.31
CA TYR A 63 7.18 9.82 7.08
C TYR A 63 8.13 10.97 6.74
N GLU A 64 8.81 11.55 7.73
CA GLU A 64 9.85 12.55 7.57
C GLU A 64 11.07 11.99 6.83
N GLU A 65 11.54 10.79 7.21
CA GLU A 65 12.67 10.11 6.55
C GLU A 65 12.33 9.73 5.11
N ILE A 66 11.15 9.14 4.89
CA ILE A 66 10.65 8.81 3.55
C ILE A 66 10.52 10.07 2.68
N ALA A 67 9.97 11.14 3.24
CA ALA A 67 9.82 12.41 2.53
C ALA A 67 11.17 13.02 2.14
N SER A 68 12.16 12.92 3.03
CA SER A 68 13.54 13.34 2.76
C SER A 68 14.15 12.55 1.60
N ARG A 69 14.03 11.21 1.60
CA ARG A 69 14.53 10.32 0.53
C ARG A 69 13.89 10.61 -0.83
N LEU A 70 12.61 10.96 -0.83
CA LEU A 70 11.86 11.26 -2.05
C LEU A 70 11.85 12.74 -2.42
N HIS A 71 12.56 13.59 -1.66
CA HIS A 71 12.60 15.05 -1.87
C HIS A 71 11.21 15.71 -1.95
N VAL A 72 10.29 15.30 -1.08
CA VAL A 72 8.94 15.86 -0.95
C VAL A 72 8.66 16.32 0.48
N ALA A 73 7.52 16.98 0.70
CA ALA A 73 7.06 17.30 2.05
C ALA A 73 6.47 16.06 2.75
N SER A 74 6.65 15.90 4.07
CA SER A 74 6.05 14.81 4.88
C SER A 74 4.53 14.70 4.69
N ARG A 75 3.82 15.83 4.53
CA ARG A 75 2.38 15.86 4.21
C ARG A 75 2.00 15.16 2.89
N THR A 76 2.93 15.08 1.93
CA THR A 76 2.73 14.38 0.65
C THR A 76 2.75 12.88 0.89
N VAL A 77 3.65 12.38 1.74
CA VAL A 77 3.71 10.97 2.15
C VAL A 77 2.40 10.56 2.84
N ASP A 78 1.94 11.34 3.83
CA ASP A 78 0.67 11.07 4.52
C ASP A 78 -0.53 11.05 3.54
N ARG A 79 -0.58 12.01 2.60
CA ARG A 79 -1.62 12.05 1.58
C ARG A 79 -1.60 10.80 0.70
N TYR A 80 -0.44 10.41 0.19
CA TYR A 80 -0.30 9.24 -0.65
C TYR A 80 -0.62 7.94 0.10
N VAL A 81 -0.20 7.79 1.35
CA VAL A 81 -0.59 6.62 2.16
C VAL A 81 -2.12 6.53 2.32
N LYS A 82 -2.80 7.65 2.58
CA LYS A 82 -4.27 7.70 2.64
C LYS A 82 -4.89 7.34 1.28
N SER A 83 -4.38 7.88 0.19
CA SER A 83 -4.85 7.59 -1.16
C SER A 83 -4.67 6.11 -1.53
N CYS A 84 -3.54 5.48 -1.20
CA CYS A 84 -3.32 4.05 -1.38
C CYS A 84 -4.37 3.21 -0.65
N ASN A 85 -4.65 3.55 0.61
CA ASN A 85 -5.67 2.86 1.39
C ASN A 85 -7.06 2.97 0.74
N VAL A 86 -7.46 4.17 0.33
CA VAL A 86 -8.75 4.39 -0.33
C VAL A 86 -8.83 3.60 -1.65
N PHE A 87 -7.76 3.60 -2.43
CA PHE A 87 -7.72 2.89 -3.69
C PHE A 87 -7.78 1.37 -3.50
N ALA A 88 -6.96 0.83 -2.57
CA ALA A 88 -6.97 -0.59 -2.23
C ALA A 88 -8.34 -1.07 -1.73
N LYS A 89 -9.04 -0.26 -0.91
CA LYS A 89 -10.41 -0.58 -0.45
C LYS A 89 -11.38 -0.74 -1.63
N LYS A 90 -11.33 0.19 -2.58
CA LYS A 90 -12.16 0.12 -3.80
C LYS A 90 -11.82 -1.13 -4.62
N LEU A 91 -10.54 -1.44 -4.77
CA LEU A 91 -10.09 -2.62 -5.49
C LEU A 91 -10.56 -3.92 -4.82
N ILE A 92 -10.42 -4.01 -3.49
CA ILE A 92 -10.91 -5.15 -2.69
C ILE A 92 -12.42 -5.34 -2.83
N ALA A 93 -13.18 -4.24 -2.83
CA ALA A 93 -14.64 -4.29 -2.94
C ALA A 93 -15.10 -4.94 -4.26
N VAL A 94 -14.33 -4.75 -5.35
CA VAL A 94 -14.69 -5.13 -6.71
C VAL A 94 -14.00 -6.44 -7.16
N GLU A 95 -12.70 -6.59 -6.90
CA GLU A 95 -11.87 -7.64 -7.51
C GLU A 95 -11.36 -8.69 -6.51
N TYR A 96 -11.27 -8.39 -5.20
CA TYR A 96 -10.67 -9.28 -4.20
C TYR A 96 -11.66 -9.63 -3.06
N PRO A 97 -12.74 -10.39 -3.35
CA PRO A 97 -13.81 -10.67 -2.38
C PRO A 97 -13.32 -11.37 -1.11
N LEU A 98 -12.27 -12.19 -1.19
CA LEU A 98 -11.70 -12.90 -0.05
C LEU A 98 -11.01 -11.97 0.96
N LEU A 99 -10.60 -10.78 0.50
CA LEU A 99 -9.93 -9.79 1.34
C LEU A 99 -10.90 -8.80 2.00
N LYS A 100 -12.21 -8.82 1.66
CA LYS A 100 -13.22 -7.89 2.21
C LYS A 100 -13.28 -7.88 3.73
N LYS A 101 -13.03 -9.02 4.38
CA LYS A 101 -13.02 -9.13 5.85
C LYS A 101 -11.93 -8.27 6.52
N TYR A 102 -10.91 -7.86 5.78
CA TYR A 102 -9.81 -7.02 6.27
C TYR A 102 -10.03 -5.51 6.02
N ASP A 103 -11.14 -5.10 5.37
CA ASP A 103 -11.47 -3.69 5.09
C ASP A 103 -11.79 -2.88 6.37
N SER A 104 -12.07 -3.56 7.49
CA SER A 104 -12.47 -2.92 8.76
C SER A 104 -11.33 -2.17 9.47
N PRO A 105 -11.59 -0.97 10.05
CA PRO A 105 -10.62 -0.13 10.79
C PRO A 105 -9.81 -0.85 11.87
#